data_AF-A0A2B7WLJ7-F1
#
_entry.id   AF-A0A2B7WLJ7-F1
#
_cell.length_a   1.000
_cell.length_b   1.000
_cell.length_c   1.000
_cell.angle_alpha   90.00
_cell.angle_beta   90.00
_cell.angle_gamma   90.00
#
_symmetry.space_group_name_H-M   'P 1'
#
loop_
_entity.id
_entity.type
_entity.pdbx_description
1 polymer ?
#
loop_
_entity_poly.entity_id
_entity_poly.type
_entity_poly.pdbx_seq_one_letter_code
_entity_poly.pdbx_strand_id
1 'polypeptide(L)'
;MPDDEYNYLEDHIADNEFDSNNVGPIIQLGEGQYDIGVASSAEAKFEFVYSHTRAVHFGTNDRLAHLHGKKRAAMIAVEKYETASRNGVFPETEEWFKAQILRRTITTKVSNGFLHV
;
A
#
# COMPACT_ATOMS: atom_id res chain seq x y z
N MET A 1 -15.32 7.88 11.36
CA MET A 1 -15.44 8.23 9.92
C MET A 1 -14.15 7.84 9.24
N PRO A 2 -14.11 7.62 7.90
CA PRO A 2 -12.86 7.33 7.18
C PRO A 2 -11.76 8.37 7.44
N ASP A 3 -12.15 9.63 7.61
CA ASP A 3 -11.24 10.73 7.92
C ASP A 3 -10.64 10.61 9.33
N ASP A 4 -11.40 10.14 10.32
CA ASP A 4 -10.89 9.94 11.68
C ASP A 4 -9.85 8.81 11.75
N GLU A 5 -10.04 7.76 10.96
CA GLU A 5 -9.12 6.62 10.87
C GLU A 5 -7.81 7.02 10.17
N TYR A 6 -7.92 7.77 9.08
CA TYR A 6 -6.76 8.30 8.37
C TYR A 6 -5.94 9.25 9.26
N ASN A 7 -6.60 10.20 9.92
CA ASN A 7 -5.93 11.14 10.83
C ASN A 7 -5.26 10.40 12.00
N TYR A 8 -5.93 9.41 12.59
CA TYR A 8 -5.34 8.59 13.64
C TYR A 8 -4.09 7.83 13.17
N LEU A 9 -4.10 7.30 11.95
CA LEU A 9 -2.93 6.64 11.37
C LEU A 9 -1.78 7.62 11.17
N GLU A 10 -2.04 8.82 10.66
CA GLU A 10 -1.03 9.86 10.49
C GLU A 10 -0.43 10.30 11.84
N ASP A 11 -1.27 10.56 12.84
CA ASP A 11 -0.83 10.91 14.20
C ASP A 11 0.03 9.78 14.80
N HIS A 12 -0.40 8.53 14.66
CA HIS A 12 0.36 7.39 15.17
C HIS A 12 1.71 7.21 14.44
N ILE A 13 1.79 7.48 13.14
CA ILE A 13 3.04 7.48 12.38
C ILE A 13 3.97 8.58 12.92
N ALA A 14 3.45 9.79 13.12
CA ALA A 14 4.21 10.91 13.68
C ALA A 14 4.68 10.65 15.12
N ASP A 15 3.84 10.06 15.97
CA ASP A 15 4.15 9.69 17.35
C ASP A 15 5.26 8.62 17.44
N ASN A 16 5.46 7.84 16.38
CA ASN A 16 6.57 6.88 16.26
C ASN A 16 7.81 7.50 15.59
N GLU A 17 7.87 8.83 15.53
CA GLU A 17 8.96 9.65 15.01
C GLU A 17 9.27 9.36 13.53
N PHE A 18 8.24 9.06 12.75
CA PHE A 18 8.31 9.10 11.29
C PHE A 18 7.89 10.48 10.80
N ASP A 19 8.48 10.92 9.70
CA ASP A 19 8.22 12.22 9.09
C ASP A 19 8.06 12.07 7.57
N SER A 20 7.71 13.16 6.89
CA SER A 20 7.51 13.15 5.44
C SER A 20 8.76 12.83 4.61
N ASN A 21 9.96 12.80 5.21
CA ASN A 21 11.18 12.38 4.52
C ASN A 21 11.34 10.85 4.53
N ASN A 22 10.70 10.16 5.47
CA ASN A 22 10.92 8.74 5.69
C ASN A 22 9.66 7.88 5.56
N VAL A 23 8.48 8.47 5.71
CA VAL A 23 7.19 7.85 5.45
C VAL A 23 6.36 8.77 4.55
N GLY A 24 5.79 8.16 3.53
CA GLY A 24 4.96 8.81 2.53
C GLY A 24 4.17 7.75 1.81
N PRO A 25 3.80 8.00 0.56
CA PRO A 25 2.43 7.82 0.09
C PRO A 25 1.61 6.83 0.91
N ILE A 26 0.70 7.36 1.75
CA ILE A 26 -0.28 6.56 2.49
C ILE A 26 -1.50 6.37 1.59
N ILE A 27 -1.65 5.17 1.06
CA ILE A 27 -2.70 4.82 0.10
C ILE A 27 -3.72 3.94 0.78
N GLN A 28 -4.90 4.48 1.08
CA GLN A 28 -6.00 3.68 1.60
C GLN A 28 -6.50 2.73 0.50
N LEU A 29 -6.23 1.43 0.60
CA LEU A 29 -6.66 0.42 -0.36
C LEU A 29 -8.11 -0.05 -0.10
N GLY A 30 -8.50 -0.14 1.16
CA GLY A 30 -9.86 -0.45 1.62
C GLY A 30 -10.06 0.05 3.04
N GLU A 31 -11.27 -0.05 3.59
CA GLU A 31 -11.52 0.29 5.00
C GLU A 31 -10.66 -0.62 5.90
N GLY A 32 -9.88 -0.01 6.80
CA GLY A 32 -8.91 -0.73 7.63
C GLY A 32 -7.62 -1.16 6.94
N GLN A 33 -7.39 -0.83 5.66
CA GLN A 33 -6.25 -1.35 4.89
C GLN A 33 -5.54 -0.25 4.10
N TYR A 34 -4.27 -0.05 4.42
CA TYR A 34 -3.42 1.00 3.86
C TYR A 34 -2.10 0.39 3.36
N ASP A 35 -1.62 0.93 2.25
CA ASP A 35 -0.24 0.75 1.82
C ASP A 35 0.53 2.03 2.12
N ILE A 36 1.71 1.89 2.71
CA ILE A 36 2.52 3.02 3.16
C ILE A 36 3.88 2.92 2.46
N GLY A 37 4.28 3.99 1.78
CA GLY A 37 5.62 4.14 1.24
C GLY A 37 6.61 4.48 2.35
N VAL A 38 7.67 3.69 2.47
CA VAL A 38 8.69 3.87 3.51
C VAL A 38 10.06 3.98 2.84
N ALA A 39 10.84 4.99 3.22
CA ALA A 39 12.21 5.13 2.76
C ALA A 39 13.08 4.00 3.32
N SER A 40 14.05 3.53 2.53
CA SER A 40 14.94 2.44 2.95
C SER A 40 15.69 2.74 4.25
N SER A 41 15.97 4.01 4.56
CA SER A 41 16.59 4.44 5.81
C SER A 41 15.72 4.20 7.06
N ALA A 42 14.39 4.12 6.89
CA ALA A 42 13.43 3.91 7.97
C ALA A 42 12.78 2.52 7.95
N GLU A 43 13.05 1.70 6.94
CA GLU A 43 12.43 0.37 6.75
C GLU A 43 12.55 -0.52 8.00
N ALA A 44 13.74 -0.62 8.59
CA ALA A 44 13.97 -1.47 9.77
C ALA A 44 13.18 -0.99 11.01
N LYS A 45 13.12 0.32 11.24
CA LYS A 45 12.33 0.90 12.34
C LYS A 45 10.84 0.69 12.07
N PHE A 46 10.41 0.90 10.84
CA PHE A 46 9.02 0.73 10.43
C PHE A 46 8.56 -0.73 10.59
N GLU A 47 9.38 -1.69 10.16
CA GLU A 47 9.08 -3.12 10.36
C GLU A 47 9.02 -3.48 11.85
N PHE A 48 9.92 -2.93 12.66
CA PHE A 48 9.89 -3.14 14.12
C PHE A 48 8.57 -2.65 14.74
N VAL A 49 8.11 -1.44 14.38
CA VAL A 49 6.88 -0.84 14.91
C VAL A 49 5.62 -1.53 14.38
N TYR A 50 5.55 -1.82 13.08
CA TYR A 50 4.31 -2.22 12.39
C TYR A 50 4.25 -3.70 11.96
N SER A 51 5.21 -4.54 12.35
CA SER A 51 5.19 -5.98 11.99
C SER A 51 3.88 -6.69 12.36
N HIS A 52 3.25 -6.29 13.46
CA HIS A 52 2.00 -6.89 13.96
C HIS A 52 0.74 -6.47 13.17
N THR A 53 0.80 -5.39 12.38
CA THR A 53 -0.31 -4.94 11.51
C THR A 53 -0.12 -5.32 10.05
N ARG A 54 1.01 -5.96 9.70
CA ARG A 54 1.35 -6.29 8.33
C ARG A 54 0.33 -7.25 7.70
N ALA A 55 -0.33 -6.80 6.64
CA ALA A 55 -1.12 -7.66 5.78
C ALA A 55 -0.23 -8.26 4.66
N VAL A 56 -0.27 -9.57 4.50
CA VAL A 56 0.35 -10.23 3.34
C VAL A 56 -0.56 -10.07 2.13
N HIS A 57 -0.03 -9.63 1.00
CA HIS A 57 -0.79 -9.48 -0.25
C HIS A 57 -1.52 -10.77 -0.61
N PHE A 58 -2.85 -10.68 -0.76
CA PHE A 58 -3.75 -11.80 -1.05
C PHE A 58 -3.70 -12.94 -0.02
N GLY A 59 -3.17 -12.66 1.17
CA GLY A 59 -3.19 -13.56 2.33
C GLY A 59 -4.50 -13.47 3.10
N THR A 60 -4.59 -14.22 4.20
CA THR A 60 -5.81 -14.36 5.02
C THR A 60 -6.34 -13.02 5.55
N ASN A 61 -5.44 -12.05 5.82
CA ASN A 61 -5.77 -10.75 6.39
C ASN A 61 -5.88 -9.63 5.33
N ASP A 62 -5.79 -9.95 4.03
CA ASP A 62 -6.00 -8.97 2.96
C ASP A 62 -7.51 -8.77 2.78
N ARG A 63 -8.07 -7.78 3.48
CA ARG A 63 -9.51 -7.50 3.49
C ARG A 63 -10.04 -7.16 2.11
N LEU A 64 -9.27 -6.41 1.31
CA LEU A 64 -9.62 -6.08 -0.05
C LEU A 64 -9.75 -7.35 -0.92
N ALA A 65 -8.80 -8.28 -0.79
CA ALA A 65 -8.86 -9.58 -1.46
C ALA A 65 -9.97 -10.48 -0.94
N HIS A 66 -10.25 -10.45 0.36
CA HIS A 66 -11.34 -11.20 0.97
C HIS A 66 -12.72 -10.75 0.45
N LEU A 67 -12.94 -9.44 0.34
CA LEU A 67 -14.23 -8.87 -0.10
C LEU A 67 -14.46 -8.97 -1.60
N HIS A 68 -13.42 -8.80 -2.42
CA HIS A 68 -13.59 -8.66 -3.87
C HIS A 68 -12.94 -9.80 -4.69
N GLY A 69 -12.20 -10.68 -4.04
CA GLY A 69 -11.35 -11.66 -4.70
C GLY A 69 -10.04 -11.04 -5.23
N LYS A 70 -9.00 -11.87 -5.34
CA LYS A 70 -7.62 -11.45 -5.64
C LYS A 70 -7.51 -10.56 -6.89
N LYS A 71 -8.18 -10.95 -7.98
CA LYS A 71 -8.12 -10.23 -9.26
C LYS A 71 -8.71 -8.82 -9.15
N ARG A 72 -9.91 -8.68 -8.57
CA ARG A 72 -10.57 -7.38 -8.43
C ARG A 72 -9.86 -6.50 -7.40
N ALA A 73 -9.38 -7.08 -6.30
CA ALA A 73 -8.57 -6.38 -5.31
C ALA A 73 -7.30 -5.77 -5.92
N ALA A 74 -6.61 -6.53 -6.77
CA ALA A 74 -5.44 -6.02 -7.48
C ALA A 74 -5.79 -4.87 -8.44
N MET A 75 -6.91 -4.95 -9.16
CA MET A 75 -7.38 -3.85 -10.02
C MET A 75 -7.72 -2.59 -9.21
N ILE A 76 -8.42 -2.74 -8.09
CA ILE A 76 -8.74 -1.62 -7.18
C ILE A 76 -7.45 -0.98 -6.65
N ALA A 77 -6.47 -1.80 -6.25
CA ALA A 77 -5.18 -1.28 -5.79
C ALA A 77 -4.48 -0.48 -6.89
N VAL A 78 -4.42 -0.99 -8.12
CA VAL A 78 -3.85 -0.27 -9.28
C VAL A 78 -4.55 1.07 -9.50
N GLU A 79 -5.87 1.11 -9.54
CA GLU A 79 -6.65 2.33 -9.74
C GLU A 79 -6.35 3.38 -8.65
N LYS A 80 -6.16 2.93 -7.41
CA LYS A 80 -5.80 3.79 -6.28
C LYS A 80 -4.39 4.36 -6.39
N TYR A 81 -3.41 3.55 -6.78
CA TYR A 81 -2.05 4.04 -7.05
C TYR A 81 -2.01 5.02 -8.23
N GLU A 82 -2.71 4.72 -9.33
CA GLU A 82 -2.77 5.61 -10.50
C GLU A 82 -3.44 6.95 -10.16
N THR A 83 -4.46 6.93 -9.30
CA THR A 83 -5.12 8.15 -8.83
C THR A 83 -4.19 8.97 -7.93
N ALA A 84 -3.54 8.33 -6.96
CA ALA A 84 -2.60 9.02 -6.07
C ALA A 84 -1.39 9.58 -6.82
N SER A 85 -0.85 8.85 -7.79
CA SER A 85 0.25 9.29 -8.64
C SER A 85 -0.13 10.52 -9.48
N ARG A 86 -1.34 10.57 -10.06
CA ARG A 86 -1.83 11.73 -10.82
C ARG A 86 -2.05 12.98 -9.96
N ASN A 87 -2.39 12.81 -8.69
CA ASN A 87 -2.61 13.92 -7.78
C ASN A 87 -1.29 14.57 -7.27
N GLY A 88 -0.13 14.04 -7.67
CA GLY A 88 1.17 14.69 -7.45
C GLY A 88 1.56 14.82 -5.98
N VAL A 89 1.06 13.94 -5.12
CA VAL A 89 1.07 14.16 -3.66
C VAL A 89 2.47 14.03 -3.04
N PHE A 90 3.43 13.37 -3.71
CA PHE A 90 4.76 13.11 -3.14
C PHE A 90 5.90 13.19 -4.18
N PRO A 91 6.82 14.17 -4.06
CA PRO A 91 8.03 14.24 -4.89
C PRO A 91 8.84 12.93 -4.81
N GLU A 92 9.46 12.52 -5.92
CA GLU A 92 10.39 11.37 -5.98
C GLU A 92 9.77 9.97 -5.72
N THR A 93 8.44 9.87 -5.67
CA THR A 93 7.73 8.58 -5.41
C THR A 93 7.21 7.87 -6.67
N GLU A 94 7.47 8.41 -7.86
CA GLU A 94 6.98 7.89 -9.13
C GLU A 94 7.40 6.44 -9.38
N GLU A 95 8.66 6.11 -9.10
CA GLU A 95 9.18 4.75 -9.27
C GLU A 95 8.55 3.77 -8.27
N TRP A 96 8.22 4.23 -7.05
CA TRP A 96 7.49 3.43 -6.08
C TRP A 96 6.09 3.09 -6.60
N PHE A 97 5.34 4.09 -7.10
CA PHE A 97 4.02 3.87 -7.68
C PHE A 97 4.07 2.90 -8.89
N LYS A 98 5.03 3.09 -9.80
CA LYS A 98 5.26 2.17 -10.94
C LYS A 98 5.52 0.75 -10.47
N ALA A 99 6.36 0.58 -9.43
CA ALA A 99 6.67 -0.73 -8.87
C ALA A 99 5.42 -1.40 -8.27
N GLN A 100 4.58 -0.65 -7.53
CA GLN A 100 3.34 -1.21 -6.97
C GLN A 100 2.33 -1.59 -8.06
N ILE A 101 2.13 -0.72 -9.06
CA ILE A 101 1.25 -0.98 -10.20
C ILE A 101 1.71 -2.24 -10.96
N LEU A 102 3.01 -2.36 -11.23
CA LEU A 102 3.59 -3.52 -11.91
C LEU A 102 3.37 -4.81 -11.12
N ARG A 103 3.66 -4.81 -9.81
CA ARG A 103 3.48 -5.99 -8.92
C ARG A 103 2.02 -6.46 -8.91
N ARG A 104 1.06 -5.54 -8.81
CA ARG A 104 -0.37 -5.87 -8.80
C ARG A 104 -0.87 -6.31 -10.18
N THR A 105 -0.33 -5.75 -11.25
CA THR A 105 -0.66 -6.14 -12.65
C THR A 105 -0.11 -7.51 -13.03
N ILE A 106 1.10 -7.85 -12.60
CA ILE A 106 1.65 -9.19 -12.79
C ILE A 106 0.78 -10.20 -12.03
N THR A 107 0.34 -9.87 -10.81
CA THR A 107 -0.49 -10.79 -10.02
C THR A 107 -1.88 -11.05 -10.66
N THR A 108 -2.47 -10.06 -11.34
CA THR A 108 -3.71 -10.28 -12.13
C THR A 108 -3.47 -11.09 -13.40
N LYS A 109 -2.27 -11.01 -13.98
CA LYS A 109 -1.87 -11.85 -15.13
C LYS A 109 -1.61 -13.29 -14.74
N VAL A 110 -0.95 -13.56 -13.60
CA VAL A 110 -0.67 -14.94 -13.14
C VAL A 110 -1.95 -15.70 -12.77
N SER A 111 -3.02 -14.99 -12.37
CA SER A 111 -4.34 -15.59 -12.16
C SER A 111 -5.12 -15.88 -13.46
N ASN A 112 -4.64 -15.39 -14.60
CA ASN A 112 -5.06 -15.79 -15.94
C ASN A 112 -3.87 -16.51 -16.62
N GLY A 113 -3.51 -17.67 -16.06
CA GLY A 113 -2.50 -18.63 -16.51
C GLY A 113 -1.50 -18.14 -17.56
N PHE A 114 -0.27 -17.85 -17.15
CA PHE A 114 0.94 -18.29 -17.85
C PHE A 114 2.13 -18.28 -16.88
N LEU A 115 2.80 -19.43 -16.81
CA LEU A 115 4.15 -19.61 -16.30
C LEU A 115 5.11 -19.02 -17.34
N HIS A 116 6.00 -18.12 -16.94
CA HIS A 116 7.26 -17.91 -17.65
C HIS A 116 8.41 -18.07 -16.65
N VAL A 117 9.34 -18.93 -17.08
CA VAL A 117 10.56 -19.41 -16.43
C VAL A 117 11.44 -18.26 -15.93
#